data_AF-A0A952ZVR5-F1
#
_entry.id   AF-A0A952ZVR5-F1
#
_cell.length_a   1.000
_cell.length_b   1.000
_cell.length_c   1.000
_cell.angle_alpha   90.00
_cell.angle_beta   90.00
_cell.angle_gamma   90.00
#
_symmetry.space_group_name_H-M   'P 1'
#
loop_
_entity.id
_entity.type
_entity.pdbx_description
1 polymer ?
#
loop_
_entity_poly.entity_id
_entity_poly.type
_entity_poly.pdbx_seq_one_letter_code
_entity_poly.pdbx_strand_id
1 'polypeptide(L)' 'MEFGWWEKDDEGKKWNITVRFHGGNVTFSKKTGHHNPWIDFDGNDDQWDRLLKEAEKRLPRRLMSQKEFDRLKGCRPQ' A
#
# COMPACT_ATOMS: atom_id res chain seq x y z
N MET A 1 -9.44 -3.54 -3.57
CA MET A 1 -8.42 -2.98 -4.48
C MET A 1 -7.05 -3.26 -3.91
N GLU A 2 -6.04 -3.56 -4.74
CA GLU A 2 -4.70 -3.88 -4.29
C GLU A 2 -3.65 -2.95 -4.92
N PHE A 3 -2.64 -2.57 -4.15
CA PHE A 3 -1.46 -1.80 -4.56
C PHE A 3 -0.22 -2.61 -4.21
N GLY A 4 0.85 -2.50 -5.00
CA GLY A 4 2.08 -3.18 -4.67
C GLY A 4 3.31 -2.54 -5.30
N TRP A 5 4.43 -2.64 -4.61
CA TRP A 5 5.72 -2.12 -5.05
C TRP A 5 6.86 -2.84 -4.33
N TRP A 6 8.08 -2.64 -4.81
CA TRP A 6 9.29 -3.17 -4.18
C TRP A 6 10.02 -2.08 -3.41
N GLU A 7 10.41 -2.38 -2.19
CA GLU A 7 11.29 -1.56 -1.34
C GLU A 7 12.55 -2.34 -0.97
N LYS A 8 13.60 -1.60 -0.60
CA LYS A 8 14.81 -2.16 -0.01
C LYS A 8 14.92 -1.66 1.41
N ASP A 9 15.26 -2.57 2.32
CA ASP A 9 15.63 -2.23 3.69
C ASP A 9 17.06 -1.66 3.75
N ASP A 10 17.47 -1.14 4.92
CA ASP A 10 18.80 -0.57 5.16
C ASP A 10 19.93 -1.59 4.90
N GLU A 11 19.66 -2.87 5.20
CA GLU A 11 20.56 -4.00 4.88
C GLU A 11 20.54 -4.40 3.39
N GLY A 12 19.83 -3.66 2.52
CA GLY A 12 19.72 -3.92 1.09
C GLY A 12 18.75 -5.04 0.72
N LYS A 13 18.04 -5.61 1.70
CA LYS A 13 17.07 -6.69 1.49
C LYS A 13 15.83 -6.18 0.77
N LYS A 14 15.47 -6.84 -0.34
CA LYS A 14 14.26 -6.51 -1.11
C LYS A 14 13.00 -7.08 -0.45
N TRP A 15 12.03 -6.20 -0.27
CA TRP A 15 10.69 -6.51 0.21
C TRP A 15 9.66 -6.17 -0.86
N ASN A 16 8.78 -7.11 -1.15
CA ASN A 16 7.57 -6.85 -1.91
C ASN A 16 6.49 -6.39 -0.92
N ILE A 17 6.08 -5.13 -1.05
CA ILE A 17 5.00 -4.54 -0.26
C ILE A 17 3.72 -4.66 -1.07
N THR A 18 2.65 -5.08 -0.41
CA THR A 18 1.30 -5.15 -0.98
C THR A 18 0.31 -4.57 0.00
N VAL A 19 -0.55 -3.69 -0.49
CA VAL A 19 -1.57 -3.02 0.30
C VAL A 19 -2.94 -3.36 -0.24
N ARG A 20 -3.78 -3.93 0.61
CA ARG A 20 -5.18 -4.24 0.30
C ARG A 20 -6.08 -3.17 0.89
N PHE A 21 -6.84 -2.50 0.03
CA PHE A 21 -7.87 -1.52 0.42
C PHE A 21 -9.25 -2.04 0.06
N HIS A 22 -10.10 -2.23 1.07
CA HIS A 22 -11.48 -2.68 0.89
C HIS A 22 -12.39 -2.07 1.95
N GLY A 23 -13.45 -1.38 1.55
CA GLY A 23 -14.50 -0.92 2.47
C GLY A 23 -14.02 0.02 3.59
N GLY A 24 -12.90 0.75 3.41
CA GLY A 24 -12.32 1.61 4.45
C GLY A 24 -11.32 0.92 5.37
N ASN A 25 -10.97 -0.35 5.11
CA ASN A 25 -9.87 -1.03 5.78
C ASN A 25 -8.65 -1.05 4.86
N VAL A 26 -7.49 -0.76 5.44
CA VAL A 26 -6.19 -0.81 4.77
C VAL A 26 -5.33 -1.83 5.51
N THR A 27 -4.82 -2.81 4.78
CA THR A 27 -3.89 -3.81 5.32
C THR A 27 -2.62 -3.79 4.50
N PHE A 28 -1.50 -3.50 5.16
CA PHE A 28 -0.18 -3.64 4.57
C PHE A 28 0.34 -5.04 4.86
N SER A 29 0.85 -5.68 3.81
CA SER A 29 1.49 -7.00 3.88
C SER A 29 2.84 -6.90 3.16
N LYS A 30 3.89 -7.51 3.71
CA LYS A 30 5.20 -7.59 3.07
C LYS A 30 5.70 -9.00 2.96
N LYS A 31 6.48 -9.28 1.92
CA LYS A 31 7.12 -10.57 1.70
C LYS A 31 8.51 -10.37 1.12
N THR A 32 9.43 -11.27 1.46
CA THR A 32 10.77 -11.34 0.88
C THR A 32 11.02 -12.76 0.39
N GLY A 33 11.55 -12.95 -0.81
CA GLY A 33 11.75 -14.28 -1.39
C GLY A 33 10.45 -15.04 -1.71
N HIS A 34 10.54 -16.07 -2.54
CA HIS A 34 9.35 -16.78 -3.04
C HIS A 34 8.70 -17.70 -1.98
N HIS A 35 9.50 -18.33 -1.11
CA HIS A 35 9.02 -19.34 -0.16
C HIS A 35 8.60 -18.79 1.21
N ASN A 36 8.89 -17.52 1.50
CA ASN A 36 8.50 -16.95 2.79
C ASN A 36 7.01 -16.56 2.79
N PRO A 37 6.37 -16.58 3.96
CA PRO A 37 5.00 -16.11 4.10
C PRO A 37 4.91 -14.59 3.89
N TRP A 38 3.69 -14.13 3.61
CA TRP A 38 3.35 -12.71 3.75
C TRP A 38 3.19 -12.37 5.23
N ILE A 39 3.70 -11.20 5.62
CA ILE A 39 3.66 -10.71 6.99
C ILE A 39 2.89 -9.40 6.97
N ASP A 40 1.79 -9.34 7.73
CA ASP A 40 1.03 -8.10 7.91
C ASP A 40 1.78 -7.18 8.88
N PHE A 41 1.75 -5.88 8.61
CA PHE A 41 2.44 -4.87 9.40
C PHE A 41 1.71 -3.53 9.32
N ASP A 42 2.03 -2.61 10.24
CA ASP A 42 1.57 -1.23 10.15
C ASP A 42 2.47 -0.43 9.21
N GLY A 43 1.86 0.21 8.21
CA GLY A 43 2.58 1.07 7.28
C GLY A 43 3.10 2.34 7.95
N ASN A 44 4.35 2.68 7.71
CA ASN A 44 4.94 3.95 8.14
C ASN A 44 4.53 5.11 7.21
N ASP A 45 4.92 6.33 7.56
CA ASP A 45 4.56 7.53 6.79
C ASP A 45 4.98 7.44 5.32
N ASP A 46 6.20 7.00 5.01
CA ASP A 46 6.69 6.91 3.64
C ASP A 46 5.86 5.91 2.80
N GLN A 47 5.48 4.79 3.41
CA GLN A 47 4.65 3.77 2.79
C GLN A 47 3.21 4.25 2.56
N TRP A 48 2.66 5.04 3.49
CA TRP A 48 1.39 5.72 3.30
C TRP A 48 1.46 6.76 2.18
N ASP A 49 2.51 7.59 2.16
CA ASP A 49 2.73 8.56 1.08
C ASP A 49 2.90 7.87 -0.28
N ARG A 50 3.56 6.71 -0.30
CA ARG A 50 3.68 5.87 -1.51
C ARG A 50 2.33 5.31 -1.94
N LEU A 51 1.55 4.77 -1.01
CA LEU A 51 0.21 4.26 -1.27
C LEU A 51 -0.69 5.34 -1.88
N LEU A 52 -0.70 6.55 -1.29
CA LEU A 52 -1.51 7.66 -1.77
C LEU A 52 -1.08 8.10 -3.17
N LYS A 53 0.22 8.15 -3.48
CA LYS A 53 0.72 8.42 -4.84
C LYS A 53 0.28 7.35 -5.85
N GLU A 54 0.32 6.07 -5.48
CA GLU A 54 -0.15 4.98 -6.35
C GLU A 54 -1.67 4.99 -6.54
N ALA A 55 -2.43 5.40 -5.52
CA ALA A 55 -3.87 5.58 -5.59
C ALA A 55 -4.27 6.78 -6.45
N GLU A 56 -3.58 7.91 -6.33
CA GLU A 56 -3.83 9.10 -7.14
C GLU A 56 -3.66 8.81 -8.64
N LYS A 57 -2.64 8.02 -9.01
CA LYS A 57 -2.42 7.55 -10.39
C LYS A 57 -3.62 6.77 -10.96
N ARG A 58 -4.50 6.21 -10.14
CA ARG A 58 -5.69 5.45 -10.58
C ARG A 58 -6.89 6.33 -10.89
N LEU A 59 -6.93 7.57 -10.39
CA LEU A 59 -8.00 8.54 -10.66
C LEU A 59 -8.16 8.85 -12.15
N PRO A 60 -7.13 9.32 -12.90
CA PRO A 60 -7.28 9.64 -14.32
C PRO A 60 -7.55 8.39 -15.17
N ARG A 61 -7.14 7.21 -14.69
CA ARG A 61 -7.39 5.91 -15.33
C ARG A 61 -8.77 5.34 -15.03
N ARG A 62 -9.55 6.01 -14.18
CA ARG A 62 -10.89 5.56 -13.71
C ARG A 62 -10.85 4.17 -13.06
N LEU A 63 -9.70 3.78 -12.52
CA LEU A 63 -9.52 2.53 -11.77
C LEU A 63 -9.86 2.69 -10.29
N MET A 64 -10.08 3.94 -9.84
CA MET A 64 -10.52 4.33 -8.51
C MET A 64 -11.37 5.58 -8.64
N SER A 65 -12.46 5.67 -7.89
CA SER A 65 -13.27 6.90 -7.80
C SER A 65 -12.65 7.92 -6.84
N GLN A 66 -12.96 9.21 -7.03
CA GLN A 66 -12.55 10.28 -6.11
C GLN A 66 -12.99 9.98 -4.66
N LYS A 67 -14.23 9.50 -4.48
CA LYS A 67 -14.79 9.11 -3.17
C LYS A 67 -13.99 7.99 -2.49
N GLU A 68 -13.53 6.99 -3.25
CA GLU A 68 -12.68 5.92 -2.71
C GLU A 68 -11.31 6.44 -2.32
N PHE A 69 -10.73 7.35 -3.11
CA PHE A 69 -9.45 7.99 -2.80
C PHE A 69 -9.53 8.85 -1.53
N ASP A 70 -10.58 9.65 -1.37
CA ASP A 70 -10.79 10.44 -0.16
C ASP A 70 -11.00 9.54 1.08
N ARG A 71 -11.72 8.42 0.91
CA ARG A 71 -11.85 7.41 1.98
C ARG A 71 -10.50 6.79 2.34
N LEU A 72 -9.66 6.47 1.35
CA LEU A 72 -8.32 5.94 1.58
C LEU A 72 -7.45 6.92 2.36
N LYS A 73 -7.48 8.22 2.01
CA LYS A 73 -6.76 9.27 2.75
C LYS A 73 -7.20 9.34 4.21
N GLY A 74 -8.49 9.17 4.49
CA GLY A 74 -9.03 9.14 5.85
C GLY A 74 -8.64 7.90 6.67
N CYS A 75 -8.07 6.86 6.06
CA CYS A 75 -7.60 5.67 6.78
C CYS A 75 -6.18 5.82 7.34
N ARG A 76 -5.43 6.86 6.97
CA ARG A 76 -4.06 7.08 7.48
C ARG A 76 -4.14 7.36 8.99
N PRO A 77 -3.40 6.63 9.84
CA PRO A 77 -3.28 6.95 11.27
C PRO A 77 -2.83 8.40 11.46
N GLN A 78 -3.42 9.10 12.43
CA GLN A 78 -3.07 10.47 12.81
C GLN A 78 -1.91 10.49 13.81
#